data_AF-A0A954MPX8-F1
#
_entry.id   AF-A0A954MPX8-F1
#
_cell.length_a   1.000
_cell.length_b   1.000
_cell.length_c   1.000
_cell.angle_alpha   90.00
_cell.angle_beta   90.00
_cell.angle_gamma   90.00
#
_symmetry.space_group_name_H-M   'P 1'
#
loop_
_entity.id
_entity.type
_entity.pdbx_description
1 polymer ?
#
loop_
_entity_poly.entity_id
_entity_poly.type
_entity_poly.pdbx_seq_one_letter_code
_entity_poly.pdbx_strand_id
1 'polypeptide(L)'
;MTTPSSGEVDDTFQLVERAIDLTSRRQLDADKFTPWQIMHALLALRGDLTLVKDGQSVNAIDWISDGARFWNTSDPALRGTYWFEATPYGGRAQKFNGTPYEFEGHSNQSLAIMAMSNLPLDHKFKVADNRTLTMADMVRHAQMSVSKDEEITWTLWFLTQYLDPDSQWTNAKGERWSMEYLVQLQIQSEVTKAPCGGTHGLFALAYIRNSYLQKHGNLRGIWLSADMKIQQHIAMSKALQNDDGSFSTMHFKGRGQSDEFGQRINYSGHQLEWLMMALPQQRLEEEWVQRGLRTLATDLIDNATQAAECGPLYHSLNALKMYRARVAPAQTETAPEQLAQKPETTTEQTDAAPRTLPAIEAQPVAMRPMTPEATTEKGEDAIVRPVPEPVSLVPVTPVPSVASAKPAIDAPPEATKSPVAALAQPARPIQISPGTSAPPLTTQEPTRVASLPETNEATVAPLKPATEAEAPTTPMPAVERPSAAAAPQSPASEMPAEIGEPQAEASAPATGVSLSRPFLPLAPTKLKQSKRTDLLNVVPQE
;
A
#
# COMPACT_ATOMS: atom_id res chain seq x y z
N MET A 1 25.80 12.70 -25.05
CA MET A 1 24.75 11.72 -24.72
C MET A 1 24.34 11.06 -26.03
N THR A 2 24.79 9.85 -26.26
CA THR A 2 24.26 8.98 -27.32
C THR A 2 22.93 8.40 -26.86
N THR A 3 21.93 8.39 -27.74
CA THR A 3 20.76 7.53 -27.55
C THR A 3 21.21 6.07 -27.55
N PRO A 4 20.71 5.21 -26.64
CA PRO A 4 21.00 3.78 -26.70
C PRO A 4 20.54 3.21 -28.04
N SER A 5 21.26 2.21 -28.55
CA SER A 5 20.85 1.53 -29.78
C SER A 5 19.68 0.59 -29.49
N SER A 6 18.84 0.29 -30.49
CA SER A 6 17.67 -0.56 -30.31
C SER A 6 17.99 -1.97 -29.78
N GLY A 7 19.22 -2.47 -29.98
CA GLY A 7 19.67 -3.75 -29.41
C GLY A 7 19.93 -3.74 -27.90
N GLU A 8 20.19 -2.57 -27.28
CA GLU A 8 20.46 -2.49 -25.83
C GLU A 8 19.16 -2.54 -24.99
N VAL A 9 18.05 -2.06 -25.58
CA VAL A 9 16.71 -2.15 -25.00
C VAL A 9 16.16 -3.58 -25.12
N ASP A 10 16.45 -4.26 -26.23
CA ASP A 10 16.09 -5.66 -26.47
C ASP A 10 16.79 -6.60 -25.46
N ASP A 11 18.12 -6.48 -25.28
CA ASP A 11 18.88 -7.22 -24.25
C ASP A 11 18.32 -6.97 -22.83
N THR A 12 18.02 -5.70 -22.51
CA THR A 12 17.41 -5.35 -21.21
C THR A 12 16.01 -5.96 -21.04
N PHE A 13 15.19 -6.02 -22.08
CA PHE A 13 13.88 -6.66 -22.05
C PHE A 13 13.99 -8.19 -21.86
N GLN A 14 14.92 -8.85 -22.55
CA GLN A 14 15.15 -10.29 -22.44
C GLN A 14 15.66 -10.69 -21.04
N LEU A 15 16.54 -9.88 -20.44
CA LEU A 15 16.96 -10.04 -19.03
C LEU A 15 15.76 -9.89 -18.07
N VAL A 16 14.89 -8.90 -18.29
CA VAL A 16 13.69 -8.69 -17.47
C VAL A 16 12.73 -9.88 -17.58
N GLU A 17 12.43 -10.40 -18.78
CA GLU A 17 11.55 -11.57 -18.94
C GLU A 17 12.11 -12.80 -18.23
N ARG A 18 13.42 -13.05 -18.32
CA ARG A 18 14.08 -14.17 -17.64
C ARG A 18 14.05 -14.02 -16.11
N ALA A 19 14.23 -12.80 -15.59
CA ALA A 19 14.11 -12.54 -14.16
C ALA A 19 12.67 -12.71 -13.66
N ILE A 20 11.68 -12.29 -14.45
CA ILE A 20 10.26 -12.48 -14.15
C ILE A 20 9.91 -13.97 -14.11
N ASP A 21 10.27 -14.74 -15.14
CA ASP A 21 10.05 -16.18 -15.22
C ASP A 21 10.67 -16.93 -14.04
N LEU A 22 11.97 -16.74 -13.79
CA LEU A 22 12.67 -17.47 -12.71
C LEU A 22 12.12 -17.12 -11.32
N THR A 23 11.77 -15.85 -11.07
CA THR A 23 11.22 -15.42 -9.77
C THR A 23 9.79 -15.90 -9.57
N SER A 24 8.96 -15.89 -10.63
CA SER A 24 7.54 -16.30 -10.56
C SER A 24 7.34 -17.78 -10.23
N ARG A 25 8.37 -18.63 -10.41
CA ARG A 25 8.35 -20.06 -10.06
C ARG A 25 8.43 -20.33 -8.55
N ARG A 26 8.69 -19.31 -7.72
CA ARG A 26 8.80 -19.44 -6.26
C ARG A 26 7.42 -19.60 -5.63
N GLN A 27 7.03 -20.86 -5.37
CA GLN A 27 5.74 -21.18 -4.76
C GLN A 27 5.66 -20.72 -3.29
N LEU A 28 4.51 -20.18 -2.90
CA LEU A 28 4.15 -19.98 -1.49
C LEU A 28 3.17 -21.05 -1.03
N ASP A 29 3.34 -21.51 0.19
CA ASP A 29 2.50 -22.52 0.86
C ASP A 29 1.55 -21.82 1.85
N ALA A 30 0.24 -21.91 1.60
CA ALA A 30 -0.81 -21.22 2.35
C ALA A 30 -0.96 -21.69 3.81
N ASP A 31 -0.39 -22.85 4.16
CA ASP A 31 -0.34 -23.36 5.54
C ASP A 31 0.95 -22.94 6.27
N LYS A 32 1.97 -22.46 5.55
CA LYS A 32 3.26 -22.01 6.11
C LYS A 32 3.49 -20.50 6.05
N PHE A 33 3.02 -19.82 5.01
CA PHE A 33 3.28 -18.39 4.79
C PHE A 33 2.15 -17.52 5.36
N THR A 34 2.53 -16.37 5.93
CA THR A 34 1.60 -15.46 6.58
C THR A 34 0.77 -14.65 5.56
N PRO A 35 -0.37 -14.07 5.97
CA PRO A 35 -1.12 -13.09 5.17
C PRO A 35 -0.21 -11.99 4.61
N TRP A 36 0.70 -11.45 5.42
CA TRP A 36 1.68 -10.44 5.01
C TRP A 36 2.61 -10.94 3.89
N GLN A 37 3.07 -12.19 3.94
CA GLN A 37 3.92 -12.76 2.89
C GLN A 37 3.12 -13.02 1.59
N ILE A 38 1.87 -13.46 1.71
CA ILE A 38 1.00 -13.77 0.56
C ILE A 38 0.53 -12.49 -0.15
N MET A 39 0.22 -11.41 0.56
CA MET A 39 -0.14 -10.13 -0.10
C MET A 39 1.03 -9.58 -0.93
N HIS A 40 2.27 -9.67 -0.44
CA HIS A 40 3.42 -9.24 -1.24
C HIS A 40 3.54 -10.05 -2.54
N ALA A 41 3.28 -11.37 -2.53
CA ALA A 41 3.21 -12.15 -3.76
C ALA A 41 2.10 -11.67 -4.71
N LEU A 42 0.91 -11.31 -4.19
CA LEU A 42 -0.18 -10.75 -5.00
C LEU A 42 0.19 -9.42 -5.67
N LEU A 43 1.04 -8.60 -5.06
CA LEU A 43 1.47 -7.32 -5.64
C LEU A 43 2.02 -7.47 -7.06
N ALA A 44 2.88 -8.48 -7.25
CA ALA A 44 3.51 -8.80 -8.52
C ALA A 44 2.70 -9.81 -9.35
N LEU A 45 2.31 -10.93 -8.73
CA LEU A 45 1.74 -12.06 -9.45
C LEU A 45 0.22 -11.91 -9.69
N ARG A 46 -0.50 -11.19 -8.82
CA ARG A 46 -1.90 -10.79 -9.04
C ARG A 46 -2.78 -12.01 -9.33
N GLY A 47 -3.52 -12.03 -10.44
CA GLY A 47 -4.32 -13.18 -10.87
C GLY A 47 -3.48 -14.43 -11.21
N ASP A 48 -2.20 -14.27 -11.54
CA ASP A 48 -1.28 -15.36 -11.86
C ASP A 48 -0.80 -16.13 -10.61
N LEU A 49 -1.06 -15.63 -9.40
CA LEU A 49 -0.53 -16.24 -8.17
C LEU A 49 -1.22 -17.55 -7.83
N THR A 50 -0.47 -18.65 -7.92
CA THR A 50 -0.85 -19.95 -7.34
C THR A 50 -0.18 -20.15 -5.98
N LEU A 51 -0.95 -20.62 -5.00
CA LEU A 51 -0.45 -21.11 -3.70
C LEU A 51 -0.50 -22.63 -3.67
N VAL A 52 0.29 -23.23 -2.77
CA VAL A 52 0.11 -24.62 -2.35
C VAL A 52 -0.74 -24.64 -1.08
N LYS A 53 -1.88 -25.35 -1.08
CA LYS A 53 -2.75 -25.54 0.10
C LYS A 53 -3.09 -27.03 0.20
N ASP A 54 -2.85 -27.65 1.36
CA ASP A 54 -3.02 -29.11 1.55
C ASP A 54 -2.32 -29.98 0.47
N GLY A 55 -1.20 -29.48 -0.09
CA GLY A 55 -0.47 -30.12 -1.19
C GLY A 55 -1.10 -29.96 -2.59
N GLN A 56 -2.22 -29.27 -2.73
CA GLN A 56 -2.84 -28.90 -4.01
C GLN A 56 -2.45 -27.50 -4.44
N SER A 57 -2.41 -27.24 -5.75
CA SER A 57 -2.26 -25.88 -6.27
C SER A 57 -3.63 -25.19 -6.33
N VAL A 58 -3.73 -23.99 -5.77
CA VAL A 58 -4.94 -23.16 -5.75
C VAL A 58 -4.63 -21.73 -6.22
N ASN A 59 -5.57 -21.05 -6.89
CA ASN A 59 -5.42 -19.63 -7.16
C ASN A 59 -5.53 -18.83 -5.85
N ALA A 60 -4.61 -17.89 -5.62
CA ALA A 60 -4.56 -17.10 -4.39
C ALA A 60 -5.78 -16.19 -4.22
N ILE A 61 -6.23 -15.53 -5.30
CA ILE A 61 -7.38 -14.63 -5.25
C ILE A 61 -8.64 -15.43 -4.96
N ASP A 62 -8.85 -16.57 -5.63
CA ASP A 62 -10.01 -17.43 -5.36
C ASP A 62 -9.99 -17.96 -3.92
N TRP A 63 -8.85 -18.45 -3.43
CA TRP A 63 -8.70 -18.95 -2.07
C TRP A 63 -8.98 -17.88 -0.99
N ILE A 64 -8.52 -16.65 -1.22
CA ILE A 64 -8.81 -15.50 -0.35
C ILE A 64 -10.29 -15.14 -0.40
N SER A 65 -10.88 -15.14 -1.60
CA SER A 65 -12.29 -14.82 -1.85
C SER A 65 -13.24 -15.85 -1.24
N ASP A 66 -12.84 -17.12 -1.21
CA ASP A 66 -13.58 -18.21 -0.54
C ASP A 66 -13.49 -18.14 1.00
N GLY A 67 -12.75 -17.17 1.54
CA GLY A 67 -12.64 -16.89 2.96
C GLY A 67 -11.44 -17.59 3.60
N ALA A 68 -10.25 -17.34 3.06
CA ALA A 68 -8.98 -17.86 3.58
C ALA A 68 -8.85 -17.67 5.09
N ARG A 69 -8.46 -18.77 5.77
CA ARG A 69 -8.25 -18.84 7.22
C ARG A 69 -6.82 -19.23 7.54
N PHE A 70 -6.27 -18.65 8.60
CA PHE A 70 -4.84 -18.77 8.91
C PHE A 70 -4.57 -19.49 10.23
N TRP A 71 -3.63 -20.42 10.20
CA TRP A 71 -3.18 -21.20 11.37
C TRP A 71 -1.74 -20.86 11.81
N ASN A 72 -0.89 -20.40 10.88
CA ASN A 72 0.43 -19.89 11.23
C ASN A 72 0.34 -18.44 11.75
N THR A 73 0.05 -18.32 13.05
CA THR A 73 0.09 -17.08 13.84
C THR A 73 0.60 -17.39 15.24
N SER A 74 1.43 -16.49 15.76
CA SER A 74 1.95 -16.50 17.12
C SER A 74 0.84 -16.34 18.17
N ASP A 75 -0.20 -15.56 17.87
CA ASP A 75 -1.40 -15.44 18.70
C ASP A 75 -2.32 -16.67 18.53
N PRO A 76 -2.54 -17.49 19.59
CA PRO A 76 -3.46 -18.63 19.53
C PRO A 76 -4.93 -18.24 19.32
N ALA A 77 -5.34 -17.02 19.68
CA ALA A 77 -6.72 -16.56 19.55
C ALA A 77 -7.10 -16.22 18.09
N LEU A 78 -6.12 -15.92 17.24
CA LEU A 78 -6.32 -15.64 15.82
C LEU A 78 -6.24 -16.91 14.93
N ARG A 79 -5.95 -18.08 15.51
CA ARG A 79 -5.86 -19.34 14.75
C ARG A 79 -7.22 -19.79 14.23
N GLY A 80 -7.29 -20.03 12.92
CA GLY A 80 -8.52 -20.36 12.22
C GLY A 80 -9.43 -19.15 11.94
N THR A 81 -9.00 -17.92 12.23
CA THR A 81 -9.73 -16.69 11.84
C THR A 81 -9.59 -16.41 10.34
N TYR A 82 -10.55 -15.66 9.79
CA TYR A 82 -10.56 -15.22 8.40
C TYR A 82 -9.62 -14.01 8.20
N TRP A 83 -8.94 -13.94 7.06
CA TRP A 83 -8.16 -12.75 6.66
C TRP A 83 -9.03 -11.50 6.55
N PHE A 84 -10.24 -11.64 6.00
CA PHE A 84 -11.17 -10.52 5.89
C PHE A 84 -12.26 -10.63 6.96
N GLU A 85 -12.58 -9.49 7.58
CA GLU A 85 -13.60 -9.38 8.61
C GLU A 85 -14.62 -8.29 8.30
N ALA A 86 -15.84 -8.49 8.78
CA ALA A 86 -16.93 -7.55 8.61
C ALA A 86 -16.94 -6.51 9.73
N THR A 87 -17.35 -5.29 9.37
CA THR A 87 -17.34 -4.11 10.24
C THR A 87 -18.70 -3.39 10.16
N PRO A 88 -18.97 -2.37 11.01
CA PRO A 88 -20.17 -1.55 10.90
C PRO A 88 -20.31 -0.77 9.59
N TYR A 89 -19.24 -0.66 8.78
CA TYR A 89 -19.19 0.16 7.57
C TYR A 89 -18.91 -0.63 6.28
N GLY A 90 -18.75 -1.95 6.35
CA GLY A 90 -18.31 -2.78 5.23
C GLY A 90 -17.28 -3.81 5.69
N GLY A 91 -16.15 -3.95 5.00
CA GLY A 91 -15.10 -4.94 5.33
C GLY A 91 -13.70 -4.37 5.50
N ARG A 92 -12.81 -5.13 6.13
CA ARG A 92 -11.35 -4.88 6.12
C ARG A 92 -10.56 -6.18 6.21
N ALA A 93 -9.25 -6.10 5.97
CA ALA A 93 -8.32 -7.15 6.35
C ALA A 93 -8.10 -7.16 7.88
N GLN A 94 -7.65 -8.29 8.42
CA GLN A 94 -7.17 -8.40 9.79
C GLN A 94 -6.04 -7.41 10.05
N LYS A 95 -6.18 -6.67 11.17
CA LYS A 95 -5.23 -5.64 11.59
C LYS A 95 -3.94 -6.25 12.17
N PHE A 96 -2.91 -5.42 12.27
CA PHE A 96 -1.73 -5.67 13.09
C PHE A 96 -2.12 -6.16 14.50
N ASN A 97 -1.65 -7.35 14.86
CA ASN A 97 -1.95 -8.04 16.11
C ASN A 97 -0.88 -7.85 17.20
N GLY A 98 0.16 -7.05 16.92
CA GLY A 98 1.35 -6.91 17.76
C GLY A 98 2.56 -7.68 17.24
N THR A 99 2.38 -8.67 16.37
CA THR A 99 3.49 -9.43 15.77
C THR A 99 3.81 -8.92 14.36
N PRO A 100 5.06 -8.46 14.10
CA PRO A 100 5.48 -8.06 12.75
C PRO A 100 5.33 -9.19 11.73
N TYR A 101 4.93 -8.81 10.51
CA TYR A 101 4.89 -9.69 9.33
C TYR A 101 3.92 -10.89 9.41
N GLU A 102 2.95 -10.88 10.31
CA GLU A 102 1.80 -11.80 10.26
C GLU A 102 0.65 -11.22 9.41
N PHE A 103 0.02 -10.15 9.90
CA PHE A 103 -1.10 -9.46 9.24
C PHE A 103 -0.67 -8.10 8.65
N GLU A 104 -1.61 -7.27 8.22
CA GLU A 104 -1.28 -5.94 7.69
C GLU A 104 -0.71 -5.02 8.79
N GLY A 105 0.43 -4.40 8.54
CA GLY A 105 1.10 -3.53 9.53
C GLY A 105 0.48 -2.14 9.66
N HIS A 106 -0.29 -1.72 8.65
CA HIS A 106 -0.90 -0.40 8.53
C HIS A 106 -2.31 -0.54 7.95
N SER A 107 -3.26 0.29 8.39
CA SER A 107 -4.66 0.19 7.93
C SER A 107 -4.77 0.29 6.40
N ASN A 108 -5.45 -0.71 5.81
CA ASN A 108 -5.68 -0.89 4.38
C ASN A 108 -4.44 -1.33 3.56
N GLN A 109 -3.31 -1.72 4.17
CA GLN A 109 -2.13 -2.20 3.43
C GLN A 109 -2.41 -3.46 2.59
N SER A 110 -3.15 -4.45 3.11
CA SER A 110 -3.57 -5.64 2.32
C SER A 110 -4.40 -5.22 1.11
N LEU A 111 -5.35 -4.30 1.32
CA LEU A 111 -6.27 -3.82 0.29
C LEU A 111 -5.57 -2.95 -0.77
N ALA A 112 -4.60 -2.12 -0.38
CA ALA A 112 -3.76 -1.32 -1.27
C ALA A 112 -2.91 -2.20 -2.20
N ILE A 113 -2.31 -3.26 -1.65
CA ILE A 113 -1.53 -4.22 -2.44
C ILE A 113 -2.45 -5.01 -3.38
N MET A 114 -3.60 -5.49 -2.88
CA MET A 114 -4.59 -6.21 -3.71
C MET A 114 -5.27 -5.33 -4.77
N ALA A 115 -5.29 -4.00 -4.60
CA ALA A 115 -5.80 -3.07 -5.60
C ALA A 115 -5.11 -3.24 -6.96
N MET A 116 -3.82 -3.59 -6.95
CA MET A 116 -3.03 -3.84 -8.16
C MET A 116 -3.53 -5.02 -8.99
N SER A 117 -4.34 -5.93 -8.41
CA SER A 117 -5.02 -7.01 -9.13
C SER A 117 -6.29 -6.57 -9.88
N ASN A 118 -6.69 -5.29 -9.78
CA ASN A 118 -7.83 -4.71 -10.50
C ASN A 118 -9.15 -5.51 -10.33
N LEU A 119 -9.44 -5.94 -9.10
CA LEU A 119 -10.68 -6.64 -8.77
C LEU A 119 -11.89 -5.71 -8.94
N PRO A 120 -13.01 -6.15 -9.53
CA PRO A 120 -14.18 -5.28 -9.71
C PRO A 120 -14.85 -4.95 -8.37
N LEU A 121 -15.63 -3.86 -8.34
CA LEU A 121 -16.29 -3.37 -7.11
C LEU A 121 -17.28 -4.37 -6.50
N ASP A 122 -17.86 -5.27 -7.31
CA ASP A 122 -18.76 -6.33 -6.86
C ASP A 122 -18.06 -7.66 -6.54
N HIS A 123 -16.72 -7.72 -6.64
CA HIS A 123 -15.90 -8.89 -6.28
C HIS A 123 -16.15 -9.29 -4.82
N LYS A 124 -16.29 -10.59 -4.55
CA LYS A 124 -16.84 -11.11 -3.28
C LYS A 124 -15.78 -11.78 -2.40
N PHE A 125 -15.86 -11.50 -1.11
CA PHE A 125 -15.07 -12.11 -0.05
C PHE A 125 -15.99 -12.77 0.97
N LYS A 126 -15.86 -14.07 1.20
CA LYS A 126 -16.51 -14.76 2.32
C LYS A 126 -15.78 -14.46 3.62
N VAL A 127 -16.54 -14.22 4.69
CA VAL A 127 -16.01 -13.93 6.03
C VAL A 127 -16.78 -14.74 7.09
N ALA A 128 -16.59 -14.42 8.36
CA ALA A 128 -17.33 -15.03 9.47
C ALA A 128 -18.86 -14.97 9.32
N ASP A 129 -19.56 -15.84 10.06
CA ASP A 129 -21.02 -15.92 10.14
C ASP A 129 -21.74 -16.16 8.79
N ASN A 130 -21.07 -16.84 7.86
CA ASN A 130 -21.49 -17.05 6.46
C ASN A 130 -21.78 -15.74 5.70
N ARG A 131 -21.22 -14.62 6.15
CA ARG A 131 -21.39 -13.32 5.48
C ARG A 131 -20.49 -13.25 4.24
N THR A 132 -20.96 -12.51 3.25
CA THR A 132 -20.18 -12.12 2.08
C THR A 132 -20.07 -10.60 2.04
N LEU A 133 -18.88 -10.08 1.75
CA LEU A 133 -18.58 -8.67 1.57
C LEU A 133 -18.13 -8.44 0.12
N THR A 134 -18.35 -7.24 -0.39
CA THR A 134 -17.87 -6.82 -1.72
C THR A 134 -16.59 -5.97 -1.63
N MET A 135 -15.87 -5.79 -2.74
CA MET A 135 -14.81 -4.78 -2.80
C MET A 135 -15.34 -3.37 -2.52
N ALA A 136 -16.58 -3.06 -2.93
CA ALA A 136 -17.27 -1.82 -2.56
C ALA A 136 -17.47 -1.67 -1.04
N ASP A 137 -17.71 -2.76 -0.29
CA ASP A 137 -17.73 -2.74 1.17
C ASP A 137 -16.35 -2.46 1.78
N MET A 138 -15.26 -2.92 1.14
CA MET A 138 -13.89 -2.61 1.56
C MET A 138 -13.58 -1.11 1.33
N VAL A 139 -13.92 -0.58 0.16
CA VAL A 139 -13.79 0.85 -0.19
C VAL A 139 -14.61 1.72 0.78
N ARG A 140 -15.87 1.33 1.03
CA ARG A 140 -16.76 2.01 1.98
C ARG A 140 -16.20 2.00 3.40
N HIS A 141 -15.63 0.89 3.87
CA HIS A 141 -14.98 0.85 5.18
C HIS A 141 -13.83 1.85 5.24
N ALA A 142 -12.90 1.82 4.28
CA ALA A 142 -11.75 2.72 4.25
C ALA A 142 -12.16 4.20 4.24
N GLN A 143 -13.20 4.56 3.45
CA GLN A 143 -13.77 5.91 3.49
C GLN A 143 -14.35 6.29 4.87
N MET A 144 -15.00 5.35 5.56
CA MET A 144 -15.63 5.62 6.86
C MET A 144 -14.64 5.58 8.03
N SER A 145 -13.54 4.82 7.94
CA SER A 145 -12.56 4.63 9.03
C SER A 145 -11.29 5.47 8.91
N VAL A 146 -11.05 6.14 7.77
CA VAL A 146 -9.87 6.98 7.55
C VAL A 146 -9.66 8.03 8.65
N SER A 147 -8.40 8.14 9.11
CA SER A 147 -7.96 9.08 10.13
C SER A 147 -6.60 9.67 9.74
N LYS A 148 -6.35 10.92 10.12
CA LYS A 148 -5.04 11.60 9.94
C LYS A 148 -3.92 11.04 10.84
N ASP A 149 -4.31 10.24 11.82
CA ASP A 149 -3.45 9.70 12.88
C ASP A 149 -2.90 8.30 12.51
N GLU A 150 -3.26 7.79 11.32
CA GLU A 150 -2.80 6.54 10.70
C GLU A 150 -1.94 6.85 9.45
N GLU A 151 -1.23 5.87 8.90
CA GLU A 151 -0.44 6.11 7.68
C GLU A 151 -1.34 6.24 6.44
N ILE A 152 -1.44 7.46 5.91
CA ILE A 152 -2.27 7.78 4.74
C ILE A 152 -1.84 7.04 3.46
N THR A 153 -0.56 6.67 3.32
CA THR A 153 0.03 5.98 2.15
C THR A 153 -0.88 4.88 1.58
N TRP A 154 -1.25 3.91 2.42
CA TRP A 154 -1.99 2.72 2.02
C TRP A 154 -3.45 3.03 1.72
N THR A 155 -4.07 3.92 2.50
CA THR A 155 -5.46 4.36 2.25
C THR A 155 -5.56 5.16 0.95
N LEU A 156 -4.57 6.03 0.66
CA LEU A 156 -4.50 6.74 -0.61
C LEU A 156 -4.31 5.79 -1.80
N TRP A 157 -3.36 4.85 -1.72
CA TRP A 157 -3.14 3.85 -2.77
C TRP A 157 -4.41 3.02 -3.03
N PHE A 158 -5.00 2.43 -1.99
CA PHE A 158 -6.22 1.63 -2.11
C PHE A 158 -7.36 2.42 -2.75
N LEU A 159 -7.66 3.63 -2.25
CA LEU A 159 -8.77 4.42 -2.77
C LEU A 159 -8.51 4.97 -4.19
N THR A 160 -7.25 5.12 -4.62
CA THR A 160 -6.89 5.55 -5.99
C THR A 160 -7.41 4.61 -7.07
N GLN A 161 -7.51 3.32 -6.77
CA GLN A 161 -7.99 2.29 -7.70
C GLN A 161 -9.52 2.34 -7.92
N TYR A 162 -10.27 2.90 -6.95
CA TYR A 162 -11.72 2.75 -6.88
C TYR A 162 -12.51 4.06 -6.81
N LEU A 163 -11.86 5.19 -6.48
CA LEU A 163 -12.47 6.51 -6.40
C LEU A 163 -11.93 7.44 -7.49
N ASP A 164 -12.82 8.26 -8.05
CA ASP A 164 -12.47 9.38 -8.92
C ASP A 164 -11.57 10.40 -8.16
N PRO A 165 -10.54 11.00 -8.78
CA PRO A 165 -9.65 11.97 -8.12
C PRO A 165 -10.33 13.22 -7.53
N ASP A 166 -11.54 13.57 -7.96
CA ASP A 166 -12.32 14.67 -7.39
C ASP A 166 -13.26 14.23 -6.25
N SER A 167 -13.24 12.94 -5.87
CA SER A 167 -14.16 12.35 -4.88
C SER A 167 -14.04 12.99 -3.50
N GLN A 168 -15.21 13.24 -2.88
CA GLN A 168 -15.34 13.79 -1.54
C GLN A 168 -16.37 12.97 -0.73
N TRP A 169 -16.15 12.83 0.58
CA TRP A 169 -17.04 12.11 1.48
C TRP A 169 -16.95 12.66 2.92
N THR A 170 -17.77 12.11 3.80
CA THR A 170 -17.72 12.37 5.26
C THR A 170 -17.47 11.03 5.95
N ASN A 171 -16.50 10.96 6.86
CA ASN A 171 -16.17 9.71 7.57
C ASN A 171 -17.10 9.47 8.78
N ALA A 172 -16.86 8.37 9.53
CA ALA A 172 -17.63 8.02 10.72
C ALA A 172 -17.57 9.06 11.87
N LYS A 173 -16.57 9.95 11.87
CA LYS A 173 -16.40 11.02 12.87
C LYS A 173 -17.12 12.32 12.47
N GLY A 174 -17.74 12.39 11.28
CA GLY A 174 -18.30 13.62 10.72
C GLY A 174 -17.27 14.53 10.06
N GLU A 175 -16.01 14.09 9.92
CA GLU A 175 -14.95 14.84 9.27
C GLU A 175 -15.13 14.78 7.75
N ARG A 176 -14.87 15.89 7.04
CA ARG A 176 -14.90 15.94 5.57
C ARG A 176 -13.54 15.47 5.01
N TRP A 177 -13.60 14.56 4.04
CA TRP A 177 -12.43 13.98 3.38
C TRP A 177 -12.58 14.05 1.86
N SER A 178 -11.45 14.01 1.16
CA SER A 178 -11.37 13.97 -0.29
C SER A 178 -10.06 13.34 -0.75
N MET A 179 -10.00 12.90 -2.01
CA MET A 179 -8.73 12.41 -2.59
C MET A 179 -7.66 13.51 -2.62
N GLU A 180 -8.06 14.76 -2.92
CA GLU A 180 -7.21 15.95 -2.82
C GLU A 180 -6.64 16.15 -1.40
N TYR A 181 -7.43 15.91 -0.35
CA TYR A 181 -6.95 16.02 1.04
C TYR A 181 -6.03 14.86 1.45
N LEU A 182 -6.28 13.63 0.99
CA LEU A 182 -5.33 12.52 1.19
C LEU A 182 -3.97 12.81 0.53
N VAL A 183 -3.99 13.38 -0.68
CA VAL A 183 -2.78 13.82 -1.38
C VAL A 183 -2.07 14.95 -0.63
N GLN A 184 -2.81 15.90 -0.07
CA GLN A 184 -2.23 16.97 0.76
C GLN A 184 -1.48 16.40 1.98
N LEU A 185 -2.08 15.45 2.71
CA LEU A 185 -1.43 14.79 3.84
C LEU A 185 -0.19 14.00 3.40
N GLN A 186 -0.28 13.24 2.31
CA GLN A 186 0.84 12.45 1.79
C GLN A 186 2.00 13.30 1.25
N ILE A 187 1.74 14.54 0.80
CA ILE A 187 2.78 15.53 0.48
C ILE A 187 3.47 16.01 1.75
N GLN A 188 2.74 16.18 2.86
CA GLN A 188 3.29 16.59 4.15
C GLN A 188 4.14 15.51 4.85
N SER A 189 3.88 14.22 4.57
CA SER A 189 4.67 13.09 5.12
C SER A 189 6.15 13.14 4.72
N GLU A 190 7.05 13.04 5.71
CA GLU A 190 8.51 13.01 5.50
C GLU A 190 9.00 11.67 4.95
N VAL A 191 9.40 11.65 3.67
CA VAL A 191 9.83 10.45 2.93
C VAL A 191 10.99 9.72 3.62
N THR A 192 11.97 10.45 4.16
CA THR A 192 13.14 9.87 4.85
C THR A 192 12.85 9.30 6.24
N LYS A 193 11.67 9.56 6.83
CA LYS A 193 11.25 8.99 8.12
C LYS A 193 10.31 7.79 7.99
N ALA A 194 9.71 7.59 6.82
CA ALA A 194 8.76 6.51 6.57
C ALA A 194 9.44 5.13 6.36
N PRO A 195 8.72 4.01 6.58
CA PRO A 195 9.17 2.66 6.21
C PRO A 195 9.57 2.55 4.73
N CYS A 196 10.44 1.60 4.40
CA CYS A 196 10.99 1.39 3.05
C CYS A 196 11.46 2.68 2.36
N GLY A 197 12.01 3.62 3.14
CA GLY A 197 12.47 4.93 2.65
C GLY A 197 11.36 5.82 2.06
N GLY A 198 10.10 5.60 2.43
CA GLY A 198 8.95 6.33 1.90
C GLY A 198 8.61 6.05 0.43
N THR A 199 9.19 4.99 -0.15
CA THR A 199 8.97 4.60 -1.56
C THR A 199 7.51 4.28 -1.86
N HIS A 200 6.80 3.56 -0.99
CA HIS A 200 5.35 3.33 -1.10
C HIS A 200 4.56 4.65 -1.10
N GLY A 201 5.02 5.66 -0.36
CA GLY A 201 4.44 6.99 -0.34
C GLY A 201 4.63 7.76 -1.65
N LEU A 202 5.76 7.58 -2.33
CA LEU A 202 6.01 8.10 -3.67
C LEU A 202 5.21 7.33 -4.73
N PHE A 203 5.03 6.02 -4.56
CA PHE A 203 4.18 5.18 -5.41
C PHE A 203 2.71 5.65 -5.36
N ALA A 204 2.16 5.80 -4.16
CA ALA A 204 0.78 6.25 -3.94
C ALA A 204 0.54 7.65 -4.55
N LEU A 205 1.47 8.59 -4.33
CA LEU A 205 1.42 9.92 -4.97
C LEU A 205 1.51 9.82 -6.50
N ALA A 206 2.40 9.00 -7.04
CA ALA A 206 2.56 8.84 -8.48
C ALA A 206 1.29 8.24 -9.13
N TYR A 207 0.66 7.26 -8.48
CA TYR A 207 -0.52 6.60 -9.00
C TYR A 207 -1.71 7.57 -9.09
N ILE A 208 -2.04 8.29 -8.01
CA ILE A 208 -3.16 9.26 -8.04
C ILE A 208 -2.84 10.48 -8.92
N ARG A 209 -1.57 10.92 -9.01
CA ARG A 209 -1.11 11.94 -9.96
C ARG A 209 -1.38 11.51 -11.40
N ASN A 210 -1.13 10.25 -11.73
CA ASN A 210 -1.42 9.68 -13.05
C ASN A 210 -2.94 9.64 -13.33
N SER A 211 -3.74 9.19 -12.36
CA SER A 211 -5.22 9.17 -12.45
C SER A 211 -5.80 10.59 -12.65
N TYR A 212 -5.31 11.58 -11.90
CA TYR A 212 -5.70 12.98 -12.07
C TYR A 212 -5.33 13.52 -13.46
N LEU A 213 -4.11 13.22 -13.95
CA LEU A 213 -3.68 13.58 -15.31
C LEU A 213 -4.56 12.94 -16.39
N GLN A 214 -4.93 11.67 -16.23
CA GLN A 214 -5.80 10.96 -17.17
C GLN A 214 -7.19 11.62 -17.27
N LYS A 215 -7.74 12.10 -16.14
CA LYS A 215 -9.05 12.76 -16.09
C LYS A 215 -9.02 14.22 -16.57
N HIS A 216 -8.08 15.02 -16.07
CA HIS A 216 -8.08 16.49 -16.24
C HIS A 216 -7.11 17.00 -17.31
N GLY A 217 -6.17 16.17 -17.79
CA GLY A 217 -5.20 16.51 -18.83
C GLY A 217 -4.06 17.44 -18.39
N ASN A 218 -4.18 18.16 -17.27
CA ASN A 218 -3.13 19.01 -16.71
C ASN A 218 -3.08 18.97 -15.17
N LEU A 219 -1.92 19.30 -14.60
CA LEU A 219 -1.72 19.42 -13.15
C LEU A 219 -1.92 20.87 -12.68
N ARG A 220 -2.55 21.02 -11.51
CA ARG A 220 -2.80 22.31 -10.83
C ARG A 220 -2.97 22.08 -9.33
N GLY A 221 -2.80 23.12 -8.51
CA GLY A 221 -3.03 23.02 -7.06
C GLY A 221 -2.18 21.92 -6.42
N ILE A 222 -2.80 21.10 -5.54
CA ILE A 222 -2.09 20.03 -4.82
C ILE A 222 -1.47 19.00 -5.76
N TRP A 223 -2.07 18.77 -6.93
CA TRP A 223 -1.66 17.79 -7.93
C TRP A 223 -0.34 18.16 -8.59
N LEU A 224 -0.09 19.47 -8.74
CA LEU A 224 1.21 19.97 -9.17
C LEU A 224 2.26 19.83 -8.04
N SER A 225 1.88 20.09 -6.79
CA SER A 225 2.77 19.87 -5.63
C SER A 225 3.15 18.39 -5.44
N ALA A 226 2.24 17.46 -5.75
CA ALA A 226 2.51 16.03 -5.77
C ALA A 226 3.58 15.69 -6.83
N ASP A 227 3.42 16.18 -8.06
CA ASP A 227 4.43 15.99 -9.12
C ASP A 227 5.76 16.64 -8.77
N MET A 228 5.79 17.85 -8.21
CA MET A 228 7.04 18.49 -7.76
C MET A 228 7.79 17.61 -6.74
N LYS A 229 7.08 17.02 -5.76
CA LYS A 229 7.65 16.07 -4.79
C LYS A 229 8.15 14.81 -5.50
N ILE A 230 7.43 14.29 -6.48
CA ILE A 230 7.83 13.13 -7.30
C ILE A 230 9.10 13.44 -8.11
N GLN A 231 9.15 14.54 -8.88
CA GLN A 231 10.31 14.90 -9.70
C GLN A 231 11.57 15.15 -8.86
N GLN A 232 11.43 15.76 -7.68
CA GLN A 232 12.53 15.90 -6.71
C GLN A 232 13.14 14.54 -6.34
N HIS A 233 12.30 13.54 -6.03
CA HIS A 233 12.78 12.21 -5.64
C HIS A 233 13.27 11.41 -6.85
N ILE A 234 12.78 11.66 -8.08
CA ILE A 234 13.34 11.04 -9.30
C ILE A 234 14.77 11.54 -9.52
N ALA A 235 14.99 12.86 -9.40
CA ALA A 235 16.32 13.44 -9.49
C ALA A 235 17.24 12.90 -8.37
N MET A 236 16.71 12.71 -7.16
CA MET A 236 17.47 12.16 -6.05
C MET A 236 17.83 10.67 -6.24
N SER A 237 16.90 9.82 -6.69
CA SER A 237 17.20 8.42 -7.04
C SER A 237 18.28 8.31 -8.11
N LYS A 238 18.26 9.18 -9.13
CA LYS A 238 19.30 9.24 -10.17
C LYS A 238 20.66 9.69 -9.62
N ALA A 239 20.69 10.65 -8.69
CA ALA A 239 21.93 11.15 -8.07
C ALA A 239 22.51 10.21 -7.00
N LEU A 240 21.67 9.35 -6.39
CA LEU A 240 22.04 8.37 -5.36
C LEU A 240 22.17 6.94 -5.91
N GLN A 241 22.10 6.75 -7.23
CA GLN A 241 22.44 5.46 -7.85
C GLN A 241 23.95 5.18 -7.71
N ASN A 242 24.28 3.91 -7.52
CA ASN A 242 25.65 3.41 -7.44
C ASN A 242 26.19 3.11 -8.85
N ASP A 243 27.50 2.93 -8.95
CA ASP A 243 28.17 2.83 -10.25
C ASP A 243 27.88 1.49 -10.97
N ASP A 244 27.43 0.47 -10.23
CA ASP A 244 26.90 -0.80 -10.75
C ASP A 244 25.43 -0.72 -11.22
N GLY A 245 24.76 0.43 -11.07
CA GLY A 245 23.34 0.61 -11.36
C GLY A 245 22.39 0.26 -10.21
N SER A 246 22.86 -0.31 -9.09
CA SER A 246 22.03 -0.51 -7.89
C SER A 246 21.61 0.83 -7.27
N PHE A 247 20.48 0.86 -6.56
CA PHE A 247 20.05 2.06 -5.83
C PHE A 247 20.56 2.07 -4.40
N SER A 248 20.68 3.29 -3.83
CA SER A 248 21.29 3.45 -2.52
C SER A 248 20.64 2.61 -1.42
N THR A 249 21.47 1.91 -0.66
CA THR A 249 21.09 1.20 0.58
C THR A 249 20.67 2.11 1.75
N MET A 250 20.65 3.43 1.50
CA MET A 250 20.14 4.45 2.43
C MET A 250 18.89 5.16 1.87
N HIS A 251 18.31 4.65 0.76
CA HIS A 251 17.26 5.28 -0.04
C HIS A 251 17.60 6.76 -0.38
N PHE A 252 16.95 7.70 0.32
CA PHE A 252 17.07 9.15 0.13
C PHE A 252 17.90 9.83 1.25
N LYS A 253 18.45 9.07 2.20
CA LYS A 253 19.23 9.61 3.34
C LYS A 253 20.70 9.90 2.98
N GLY A 254 21.21 9.35 1.87
CA GLY A 254 22.61 9.48 1.45
C GLY A 254 22.96 8.46 0.37
N ARG A 255 24.24 8.32 0.02
CA ARG A 255 24.75 7.19 -0.79
C ARG A 255 25.00 5.97 0.11
N GLY A 256 24.97 4.78 -0.49
CA GLY A 256 25.19 3.51 0.22
C GLY A 256 25.07 2.35 -0.76
N GLN A 257 25.94 1.34 -0.64
CA GLN A 257 26.00 0.19 -1.53
C GLN A 257 26.10 -1.09 -0.71
N SER A 258 25.65 -2.21 -1.28
CA SER A 258 25.85 -3.54 -0.73
C SER A 258 25.97 -4.55 -1.87
N ASP A 259 26.76 -5.59 -1.65
CA ASP A 259 26.89 -6.74 -2.55
C ASP A 259 26.02 -7.92 -2.07
N GLU A 260 25.30 -7.74 -0.96
CA GLU A 260 24.40 -8.74 -0.36
C GLU A 260 23.02 -8.70 -1.03
N PHE A 261 22.60 -9.83 -1.61
CA PHE A 261 21.41 -9.98 -2.45
C PHE A 261 20.12 -9.43 -1.82
N GLY A 262 19.82 -9.77 -0.57
CA GLY A 262 18.60 -9.35 0.13
C GLY A 262 18.49 -7.84 0.24
N GLN A 263 19.57 -7.15 0.62
CA GLN A 263 19.62 -5.69 0.58
C GLN A 263 19.52 -5.14 -0.85
N ARG A 264 20.23 -5.71 -1.82
CA ARG A 264 20.23 -5.22 -3.22
C ARG A 264 18.82 -5.21 -3.80
N ILE A 265 18.06 -6.29 -3.65
CA ILE A 265 16.66 -6.37 -4.09
C ILE A 265 15.74 -5.50 -3.22
N ASN A 266 15.99 -5.37 -1.91
CA ASN A 266 15.17 -4.51 -1.05
C ASN A 266 15.26 -3.05 -1.51
N TYR A 267 16.46 -2.50 -1.63
CA TYR A 267 16.63 -1.09 -1.98
C TYR A 267 16.38 -0.81 -3.46
N SER A 268 16.86 -1.65 -4.37
CA SER A 268 16.66 -1.44 -5.82
C SER A 268 15.24 -1.78 -6.28
N GLY A 269 14.61 -2.82 -5.72
CA GLY A 269 13.23 -3.20 -6.02
C GLY A 269 12.24 -2.12 -5.63
N HIS A 270 12.25 -1.68 -4.37
CA HIS A 270 11.39 -0.58 -3.90
C HIS A 270 11.60 0.70 -4.70
N GLN A 271 12.86 1.05 -5.03
CA GLN A 271 13.16 2.25 -5.82
C GLN A 271 12.66 2.16 -7.26
N LEU A 272 12.85 1.01 -7.93
CA LEU A 272 12.36 0.82 -9.30
C LEU A 272 10.84 0.71 -9.37
N GLU A 273 10.17 0.13 -8.37
CA GLU A 273 8.70 -0.01 -8.35
C GLU A 273 8.00 1.35 -8.45
N TRP A 274 8.35 2.30 -7.57
CA TRP A 274 7.72 3.63 -7.62
C TRP A 274 8.19 4.44 -8.83
N LEU A 275 9.42 4.24 -9.31
CA LEU A 275 9.89 4.84 -10.58
C LEU A 275 9.09 4.32 -11.78
N MET A 276 8.70 3.03 -11.82
CA MET A 276 7.85 2.48 -12.87
C MET A 276 6.40 3.00 -12.81
N MET A 277 5.93 3.50 -11.67
CA MET A 277 4.69 4.29 -11.59
C MET A 277 4.89 5.77 -11.97
N ALA A 278 6.04 6.36 -11.63
CA ALA A 278 6.26 7.80 -11.71
C ALA A 278 6.82 8.33 -13.03
N LEU A 279 7.66 7.55 -13.73
CA LEU A 279 8.35 7.97 -14.95
C LEU A 279 7.41 7.96 -16.17
N PRO A 280 7.31 9.04 -16.97
CA PRO A 280 6.63 9.01 -18.27
C PRO A 280 7.40 8.13 -19.27
N GLN A 281 6.71 7.61 -20.28
CA GLN A 281 7.20 6.53 -21.14
C GLN A 281 8.60 6.74 -21.73
N GLN A 282 8.83 7.92 -22.31
CA GLN A 282 10.09 8.31 -22.94
C GLN A 282 11.30 8.29 -21.98
N ARG A 283 11.06 8.32 -20.65
CA ARG A 283 12.11 8.33 -19.64
C ARG A 283 12.50 6.93 -19.15
N LEU A 284 11.80 5.88 -19.58
CA LEU A 284 12.21 4.50 -19.32
C LEU A 284 13.50 4.12 -20.07
N GLU A 285 13.72 4.72 -21.24
CA GLU A 285 14.92 4.54 -22.08
C GLU A 285 16.16 5.29 -21.56
N GLU A 286 16.06 6.06 -20.48
CA GLU A 286 17.23 6.72 -19.90
C GLU A 286 18.20 5.67 -19.32
N GLU A 287 19.49 5.78 -19.69
CA GLU A 287 20.57 4.83 -19.34
C GLU A 287 20.58 4.41 -17.86
N TRP A 288 20.35 5.34 -16.93
CA TRP A 288 20.33 5.06 -15.49
C TRP A 288 19.15 4.16 -15.06
N VAL A 289 17.99 4.29 -15.73
CA VAL A 289 16.82 3.42 -15.52
C VAL A 289 17.10 2.04 -16.10
N GLN A 290 17.61 1.98 -17.33
CA GLN A 290 17.98 0.72 -17.99
C GLN A 290 19.04 -0.04 -17.19
N ARG A 291 20.08 0.64 -16.69
CA ARG A 291 21.09 0.06 -15.78
C ARG A 291 20.45 -0.47 -14.50
N GLY A 292 19.58 0.30 -13.84
CA GLY A 292 18.88 -0.18 -12.64
C GLY A 292 18.05 -1.44 -12.90
N LEU A 293 17.31 -1.48 -14.01
CA LEU A 293 16.51 -2.64 -14.42
C LEU A 293 17.39 -3.86 -14.73
N ARG A 294 18.49 -3.70 -15.49
CA ARG A 294 19.45 -4.77 -15.76
C ARG A 294 20.06 -5.31 -14.47
N THR A 295 20.55 -4.44 -13.59
CA THR A 295 21.16 -4.85 -12.32
C THR A 295 20.18 -5.61 -11.43
N LEU A 296 18.93 -5.12 -11.28
CA LEU A 296 17.90 -5.84 -10.52
C LEU A 296 17.51 -7.19 -11.16
N ALA A 297 17.43 -7.25 -12.50
CA ALA A 297 17.15 -8.49 -13.21
C ALA A 297 18.28 -9.52 -13.02
N THR A 298 19.55 -9.11 -13.15
CA THR A 298 20.72 -9.95 -12.89
C THR A 298 20.76 -10.42 -11.44
N ASP A 299 20.55 -9.52 -10.46
CA ASP A 299 20.49 -9.88 -9.03
C ASP A 299 19.46 -11.00 -8.77
N LEU A 300 18.28 -10.96 -9.41
CA LEU A 300 17.23 -11.99 -9.30
C LEU A 300 17.55 -13.29 -10.07
N ILE A 301 18.24 -13.21 -11.21
CA ILE A 301 18.61 -14.37 -12.03
C ILE A 301 19.72 -15.19 -11.37
N ASP A 302 20.79 -14.53 -10.94
CA ASP A 302 21.98 -15.20 -10.40
C ASP A 302 21.69 -15.82 -9.01
N ASN A 303 20.80 -15.19 -8.24
CA ASN A 303 20.37 -15.67 -6.93
C ASN A 303 18.98 -16.36 -6.98
N ALA A 304 18.57 -16.86 -8.16
CA ALA A 304 17.24 -17.46 -8.37
C ALA A 304 16.90 -18.62 -7.41
N THR A 305 17.90 -19.32 -6.86
CA THR A 305 17.75 -20.41 -5.87
C THR A 305 17.96 -19.97 -4.41
N GLN A 306 18.43 -18.75 -4.14
CA GLN A 306 18.69 -18.27 -2.79
C GLN A 306 17.40 -17.93 -2.05
N ALA A 307 17.36 -18.18 -0.73
CA ALA A 307 16.28 -17.70 0.13
C ALA A 307 16.21 -16.16 0.11
N ALA A 308 14.99 -15.61 0.10
CA ALA A 308 14.73 -14.17 0.03
C ALA A 308 13.49 -13.81 0.85
N GLU A 309 13.48 -12.61 1.44
CA GLU A 309 12.30 -12.08 2.12
C GLU A 309 11.21 -11.69 1.10
N CYS A 310 9.95 -12.04 1.39
CA CYS A 310 8.86 -11.90 0.43
C CYS A 310 8.59 -10.45 0.00
N GLY A 311 8.70 -9.48 0.92
CA GLY A 311 8.52 -8.05 0.61
C GLY A 311 9.54 -7.57 -0.44
N PRO A 312 10.85 -7.55 -0.12
CA PRO A 312 11.92 -7.21 -1.07
C PRO A 312 11.84 -7.96 -2.41
N LEU A 313 11.57 -9.27 -2.37
CA LEU A 313 11.47 -10.12 -3.56
C LEU A 313 10.32 -9.70 -4.49
N TYR A 314 9.11 -9.51 -3.94
CA TYR A 314 7.95 -9.25 -4.77
C TYR A 314 7.75 -7.77 -5.12
N HIS A 315 8.28 -6.81 -4.34
CA HIS A 315 8.44 -5.43 -4.82
C HIS A 315 9.37 -5.38 -6.04
N SER A 316 10.47 -6.15 -6.01
CA SER A 316 11.36 -6.30 -7.17
C SER A 316 10.65 -6.90 -8.38
N LEU A 317 9.92 -8.01 -8.19
CA LEU A 317 9.17 -8.64 -9.28
C LEU A 317 8.06 -7.75 -9.83
N ASN A 318 7.38 -6.96 -8.97
CA ASN A 318 6.36 -6.01 -9.39
C ASN A 318 6.97 -4.87 -10.22
N ALA A 319 8.11 -4.31 -9.81
CA ALA A 319 8.86 -3.34 -10.60
C ALA A 319 9.18 -3.86 -12.01
N LEU A 320 9.67 -5.10 -12.11
CA LEU A 320 9.98 -5.73 -13.40
C LEU A 320 8.71 -5.99 -14.25
N LYS A 321 7.64 -6.54 -13.66
CA LYS A 321 6.36 -6.73 -14.39
C LYS A 321 5.72 -5.40 -14.82
N MET A 322 5.90 -4.32 -14.06
CA MET A 322 5.45 -2.96 -14.42
C MET A 322 6.30 -2.35 -15.55
N TYR A 323 7.61 -2.58 -15.59
CA TYR A 323 8.44 -2.22 -16.75
C TYR A 323 7.98 -2.98 -18.00
N ARG A 324 7.89 -4.32 -17.91
CA ARG A 324 7.41 -5.19 -19.00
C ARG A 324 6.09 -4.73 -19.58
N ALA A 325 5.07 -4.53 -18.74
CA ALA A 325 3.74 -4.11 -19.16
C ALA A 325 3.70 -2.75 -19.89
N ARG A 326 4.79 -1.97 -19.80
CA ARG A 326 4.94 -0.67 -20.45
C ARG A 326 5.82 -0.69 -21.69
N VAL A 327 6.75 -1.64 -21.83
CA VAL A 327 7.70 -1.69 -22.98
C VAL A 327 7.52 -2.89 -23.90
N ALA A 328 6.74 -3.90 -23.49
CA ALA A 328 6.44 -5.03 -24.35
C ALA A 328 5.85 -4.54 -25.69
N PRO A 329 6.27 -5.12 -26.84
CA PRO A 329 5.62 -4.84 -28.11
C PRO A 329 4.12 -5.04 -27.97
N ALA A 330 3.32 -4.08 -28.44
CA ALA A 330 1.88 -4.08 -28.22
C ALA A 330 1.23 -5.35 -28.81
N GLN A 331 1.05 -6.36 -27.97
CA GLN A 331 0.29 -7.54 -28.30
C GLN A 331 -1.14 -7.09 -28.59
N THR A 332 -1.74 -7.62 -29.65
CA THR A 332 -3.11 -7.28 -30.06
C THR A 332 -4.13 -7.98 -29.16
N GLU A 333 -4.01 -7.75 -27.86
CA GLU A 333 -5.00 -8.11 -26.85
C GLU A 333 -6.02 -6.98 -26.75
N THR A 334 -7.30 -7.34 -26.79
CA THR A 334 -8.40 -6.39 -26.60
C THR A 334 -8.35 -5.84 -25.18
N ALA A 335 -8.06 -4.55 -25.04
CA ALA A 335 -8.05 -3.87 -23.76
C ALA A 335 -9.37 -4.09 -23.00
N PRO A 336 -9.35 -4.43 -21.70
CA PRO A 336 -10.54 -4.43 -20.86
C PRO A 336 -11.07 -3.00 -20.67
N GLU A 337 -11.87 -2.51 -21.61
CA GLU A 337 -12.49 -1.19 -21.56
C GLU A 337 -13.64 -1.17 -20.53
N GLN A 338 -13.27 -1.10 -19.26
CA GLN A 338 -14.17 -0.82 -18.15
C GLN A 338 -13.41 -0.25 -16.94
N LEU A 339 -13.26 1.08 -16.94
CA LEU A 339 -13.45 1.81 -15.68
C LEU A 339 -14.82 1.39 -15.13
N ALA A 340 -14.88 0.98 -13.86
CA ALA A 340 -16.07 0.36 -13.28
C ALA A 340 -17.31 1.23 -13.51
N GLN A 341 -18.22 0.77 -14.39
CA GLN A 341 -19.41 1.52 -14.74
C GLN A 341 -20.34 1.57 -13.52
N LYS A 342 -20.42 2.75 -12.91
CA LYS A 342 -21.40 3.07 -11.87
C LYS A 342 -22.79 2.70 -12.41
N PRO A 343 -23.60 1.92 -11.68
CA PRO A 343 -24.96 1.60 -12.10
C PRO A 343 -25.74 2.87 -12.42
N GLU A 344 -26.23 2.98 -13.65
CA GLU A 344 -27.12 4.07 -14.03
C GLU A 344 -28.40 3.97 -13.20
N THR A 345 -28.85 5.10 -12.66
CA THR A 345 -30.11 5.17 -11.92
C THR A 345 -31.27 5.05 -12.90
N THR A 346 -31.58 3.81 -13.28
CA THR A 346 -32.74 3.46 -14.12
C THR A 346 -33.98 4.04 -13.45
N THR A 347 -34.51 5.09 -14.05
CA THR A 347 -35.69 5.79 -13.54
C THR A 347 -36.91 5.00 -14.01
N GLU A 348 -37.18 3.88 -13.34
CA GLU A 348 -38.23 2.95 -13.75
C GLU A 348 -39.63 3.54 -13.49
N GLN A 349 -40.16 4.18 -14.52
CA GLN A 349 -41.42 4.91 -14.53
C GLN A 349 -42.61 3.95 -14.38
N THR A 350 -42.96 3.64 -13.14
CA THR A 350 -44.05 2.72 -12.78
C THR A 350 -45.39 3.45 -12.65
N ASP A 351 -46.27 3.27 -13.63
CA ASP A 351 -47.66 3.73 -13.56
C ASP A 351 -48.43 2.95 -12.48
N ALA A 352 -48.67 3.60 -11.34
CA ALA A 352 -49.48 3.07 -10.25
C ALA A 352 -50.40 4.17 -9.67
N ALA A 353 -51.70 4.09 -9.97
CA ALA A 353 -52.68 5.05 -9.48
C ALA A 353 -52.84 4.96 -7.94
N PRO A 354 -53.10 6.08 -7.21
CA PRO A 354 -53.00 6.09 -5.76
C PRO A 354 -54.10 5.29 -5.06
N ARG A 355 -53.72 4.41 -4.13
CA ARG A 355 -54.63 3.89 -3.10
C ARG A 355 -54.48 4.70 -1.81
N THR A 356 -55.56 5.37 -1.43
CA THR A 356 -55.64 6.21 -0.22
C THR A 356 -55.52 5.39 1.06
N LEU A 357 -54.71 5.88 2.00
CA LEU A 357 -54.82 5.57 3.44
C LEU A 357 -55.25 6.85 4.18
N PRO A 358 -55.95 6.75 5.32
CA PRO A 358 -56.60 7.89 5.95
C PRO A 358 -55.61 8.88 6.58
N ALA A 359 -55.92 10.17 6.49
CA ALA A 359 -55.16 11.23 7.14
C ALA A 359 -55.42 11.27 8.65
N ILE A 360 -54.37 11.61 9.41
CA ILE A 360 -54.48 12.07 10.80
C ILE A 360 -54.21 13.58 10.76
N GLU A 361 -55.16 14.39 11.22
CA GLU A 361 -55.00 15.84 11.25
C GLU A 361 -54.01 16.29 12.33
N ALA A 362 -53.09 17.18 11.97
CA ALA A 362 -52.25 17.92 12.90
C ALA A 362 -52.65 19.41 12.84
N GLN A 363 -53.37 19.89 13.86
CA GLN A 363 -53.77 21.31 13.95
C GLN A 363 -52.62 22.18 14.48
N PRO A 364 -52.36 23.36 13.90
CA PRO A 364 -51.31 24.26 14.37
C PRO A 364 -51.77 25.10 15.57
N VAL A 365 -51.05 25.02 16.69
CA VAL A 365 -51.26 25.90 17.86
C VAL A 365 -50.25 27.04 17.83
N ALA A 366 -50.74 28.28 17.73
CA ALA A 366 -49.90 29.47 17.75
C ALA A 366 -49.54 29.90 19.18
N MET A 367 -48.27 30.19 19.44
CA MET A 367 -47.83 30.81 20.69
C MET A 367 -47.88 32.34 20.59
N ARG A 368 -48.38 32.99 21.65
CA ARG A 368 -48.27 34.44 21.88
C ARG A 368 -47.54 34.69 23.21
N PRO A 369 -46.86 35.84 23.38
CA PRO A 369 -45.94 36.07 24.48
C PRO A 369 -46.66 36.38 25.81
N MET A 370 -45.97 36.12 26.92
CA MET A 370 -46.35 36.61 28.25
C MET A 370 -45.37 37.70 28.71
N THR A 371 -45.92 38.83 29.15
CA THR A 371 -45.20 39.89 29.87
C THR A 371 -45.22 39.63 31.38
N PRO A 372 -44.10 39.82 32.10
CA PRO A 372 -44.10 39.87 33.56
C PRO A 372 -44.41 41.28 34.08
N GLU A 373 -45.15 41.36 35.19
CA GLU A 373 -45.39 42.58 35.99
C GLU A 373 -44.91 42.33 37.43
N ALA A 374 -44.59 43.39 38.21
CA ALA A 374 -43.58 43.31 39.26
C ALA A 374 -43.98 43.84 40.66
N THR A 375 -43.38 43.23 41.69
CA THR A 375 -43.25 43.71 43.09
C THR A 375 -41.96 43.10 43.68
N THR A 376 -40.88 43.86 43.93
CA THR A 376 -40.46 44.41 45.26
C THR A 376 -40.36 43.36 46.38
N GLU A 377 -39.25 43.16 47.12
CA GLU A 377 -38.02 43.95 47.41
C GLU A 377 -36.81 42.97 47.66
N LYS A 378 -35.56 43.28 48.06
CA LYS A 378 -34.89 44.49 48.61
C LYS A 378 -33.40 44.60 48.12
N GLY A 379 -32.44 44.98 48.99
CA GLY A 379 -30.99 45.05 48.76
C GLY A 379 -30.18 43.86 49.31
N GLU A 380 -28.85 43.86 49.33
CA GLU A 380 -27.89 45.00 49.22
C GLU A 380 -26.62 44.69 48.38
N ASP A 381 -25.99 45.78 47.93
CA ASP A 381 -24.59 46.00 47.51
C ASP A 381 -23.92 45.24 46.33
N ALA A 382 -23.06 45.99 45.62
CA ALA A 382 -22.59 45.70 44.27
C ALA A 382 -21.07 45.83 44.10
N ILE A 383 -20.53 45.18 43.07
CA ILE A 383 -19.37 45.67 42.30
C ILE A 383 -19.65 45.42 40.81
N VAL A 384 -19.39 46.41 39.95
CA VAL A 384 -19.60 46.34 38.49
C VAL A 384 -18.26 46.35 37.73
N ARG A 385 -18.16 45.55 36.67
CA ARG A 385 -17.18 45.72 35.57
C ARG A 385 -17.87 45.48 34.21
N PRO A 386 -17.61 46.31 33.18
CA PRO A 386 -18.32 46.24 31.90
C PRO A 386 -17.71 45.23 30.90
N VAL A 387 -18.54 44.82 29.93
CA VAL A 387 -18.14 44.05 28.73
C VAL A 387 -17.94 45.03 27.55
N PRO A 388 -16.92 44.85 26.69
CA PRO A 388 -16.69 45.72 25.53
C PRO A 388 -17.52 45.33 24.29
N GLU A 389 -17.90 46.35 23.51
CA GLU A 389 -18.56 46.23 22.20
C GLU A 389 -17.55 46.15 21.01
N PRO A 390 -17.99 45.72 19.81
CA PRO A 390 -17.09 45.44 18.68
C PRO A 390 -16.55 46.70 17.97
N VAL A 391 -15.30 46.60 17.47
CA VAL A 391 -14.58 47.70 16.81
C VAL A 391 -14.69 47.60 15.28
N SER A 392 -14.91 48.74 14.61
CA SER A 392 -15.01 48.84 13.16
C SER A 392 -13.65 49.02 12.46
N LEU A 393 -13.56 48.61 11.19
CA LEU A 393 -12.33 48.66 10.38
C LEU A 393 -12.10 50.03 9.72
N VAL A 394 -10.84 50.46 9.65
CA VAL A 394 -10.37 51.68 8.97
C VAL A 394 -9.11 51.32 8.15
N PRO A 395 -8.96 51.80 6.90
CA PRO A 395 -7.90 51.34 5.99
C PRO A 395 -6.52 51.97 6.27
N VAL A 396 -5.46 51.27 5.83
CA VAL A 396 -4.06 51.68 5.99
C VAL A 396 -3.47 52.16 4.65
N THR A 397 -2.80 53.32 4.67
CA THR A 397 -2.03 53.89 3.55
C THR A 397 -0.51 53.71 3.73
N PRO A 398 0.29 53.65 2.64
CA PRO A 398 1.71 53.31 2.70
C PRO A 398 2.63 54.48 3.10
N VAL A 399 3.86 54.14 3.50
CA VAL A 399 4.98 55.03 3.88
C VAL A 399 6.31 54.49 3.28
N PRO A 400 7.41 55.28 3.17
CA PRO A 400 8.12 55.37 1.89
C PRO A 400 9.56 54.82 1.86
N SER A 401 10.12 54.78 0.65
CA SER A 401 11.51 54.40 0.37
C SER A 401 12.51 55.55 0.58
N VAL A 402 13.75 55.21 0.95
CA VAL A 402 14.90 56.13 1.04
C VAL A 402 16.11 55.46 0.37
N ALA A 403 16.96 56.23 -0.33
CA ALA A 403 18.03 55.70 -1.18
C ALA A 403 19.34 56.51 -1.11
N SER A 404 20.48 55.81 -1.18
CA SER A 404 21.85 56.29 -1.50
C SER A 404 22.86 55.13 -1.31
N ALA A 405 23.99 54.97 -2.01
CA ALA A 405 24.59 55.77 -3.10
C ALA A 405 25.41 54.86 -4.06
N LYS A 406 25.93 55.42 -5.16
CA LYS A 406 26.85 54.79 -6.15
C LYS A 406 28.33 55.09 -5.83
N PRO A 407 29.27 54.31 -6.41
CA PRO A 407 30.22 54.93 -7.36
C PRO A 407 30.13 54.46 -8.84
N ALA A 408 31.03 55.00 -9.65
CA ALA A 408 31.24 54.87 -11.10
C ALA A 408 32.41 53.90 -11.41
N ILE A 409 32.83 53.49 -12.63
CA ILE A 409 32.41 53.60 -14.06
C ILE A 409 33.13 52.41 -14.79
N ASP A 410 32.61 51.76 -15.84
CA ASP A 410 32.93 51.97 -17.29
C ASP A 410 32.24 50.92 -18.20
N ALA A 411 32.26 51.11 -19.53
CA ALA A 411 31.76 50.18 -20.60
C ALA A 411 32.35 50.59 -21.98
N PRO A 412 32.13 49.92 -23.15
CA PRO A 412 31.39 48.69 -23.52
C PRO A 412 32.34 47.68 -24.30
N PRO A 413 31.98 46.84 -25.32
CA PRO A 413 30.68 46.39 -25.88
C PRO A 413 30.50 44.86 -26.19
N GLU A 414 29.27 44.54 -26.64
CA GLU A 414 28.83 43.45 -27.57
C GLU A 414 29.31 41.98 -27.47
N ALA A 415 28.33 41.06 -27.35
CA ALA A 415 28.25 39.84 -28.17
C ALA A 415 26.81 39.27 -28.26
N THR A 416 26.25 39.24 -29.48
CA THR A 416 25.24 38.31 -30.08
C THR A 416 24.13 37.64 -29.24
N LYS A 417 22.90 37.69 -29.80
CA LYS A 417 21.70 36.92 -29.37
C LYS A 417 21.77 35.45 -29.82
N SER A 418 21.10 34.56 -29.08
CA SER A 418 20.55 33.27 -29.58
C SER A 418 19.12 33.06 -29.06
N PRO A 419 18.25 32.33 -29.79
CA PRO A 419 16.80 32.35 -29.54
C PRO A 419 16.31 31.34 -28.50
N VAL A 420 15.19 31.67 -27.85
CA VAL A 420 14.38 30.74 -27.05
C VAL A 420 13.69 29.74 -27.99
N ALA A 421 13.86 28.44 -27.77
CA ALA A 421 13.13 27.40 -28.49
C ALA A 421 11.66 27.36 -28.04
N ALA A 422 10.73 27.22 -28.99
CA ALA A 422 9.30 27.29 -28.72
C ALA A 422 8.75 25.99 -28.10
N LEU A 423 7.71 26.13 -27.27
CA LEU A 423 6.93 25.01 -26.74
C LEU A 423 6.20 24.30 -27.89
N ALA A 424 6.46 23.01 -28.07
CA ALA A 424 5.73 22.17 -29.02
C ALA A 424 4.29 21.94 -28.55
N GLN A 425 3.31 22.15 -29.43
CA GLN A 425 1.90 21.86 -29.16
C GLN A 425 1.62 20.36 -29.40
N PRO A 426 0.78 19.70 -28.58
CA PRO A 426 0.36 18.33 -28.84
C PRO A 426 -0.51 18.27 -30.11
N ALA A 427 -0.28 17.25 -30.93
CA ALA A 427 -1.05 17.04 -32.17
C ALA A 427 -2.50 16.64 -31.89
N ARG A 428 -3.42 17.00 -32.79
CA ARG A 428 -4.82 16.56 -32.75
C ARG A 428 -4.98 15.13 -33.29
N PRO A 429 -5.97 14.35 -32.83
CA PRO A 429 -6.22 13.00 -33.37
C PRO A 429 -6.61 13.02 -34.85
N ILE A 430 -6.15 12.01 -35.60
CA ILE A 430 -6.59 11.72 -36.96
C ILE A 430 -7.79 10.77 -36.87
N GLN A 431 -8.92 11.12 -37.47
CA GLN A 431 -10.04 10.20 -37.63
C GLN A 431 -9.78 9.23 -38.78
N ILE A 432 -10.06 7.94 -38.57
CA ILE A 432 -10.01 6.91 -39.60
C ILE A 432 -11.38 6.25 -39.68
N SER A 433 -11.98 6.21 -40.88
CA SER A 433 -13.22 5.47 -41.16
C SER A 433 -12.91 4.08 -41.71
N PRO A 434 -13.72 3.04 -41.41
CA PRO A 434 -13.44 1.67 -41.83
C PRO A 434 -13.70 1.47 -43.34
N GLY A 435 -12.86 0.68 -44.02
CA GLY A 435 -13.03 0.45 -45.46
C GLY A 435 -12.19 -0.68 -46.09
N THR A 436 -12.85 -1.82 -46.31
CA THR A 436 -12.52 -2.85 -47.34
C THR A 436 -11.33 -3.78 -47.05
N SER A 437 -11.32 -4.95 -47.70
CA SER A 437 -10.47 -6.12 -47.37
C SER A 437 -9.80 -6.76 -48.60
N ALA A 438 -8.91 -7.73 -48.33
CA ALA A 438 -8.27 -8.70 -49.26
C ALA A 438 -7.08 -8.19 -50.11
N PRO A 439 -6.22 -9.08 -50.65
CA PRO A 439 -5.93 -10.50 -50.32
C PRO A 439 -4.45 -10.75 -49.91
N PRO A 440 -4.06 -11.95 -49.41
CA PRO A 440 -2.66 -12.26 -49.03
C PRO A 440 -1.76 -12.64 -50.22
N LEU A 441 -0.43 -12.53 -50.04
CA LEU A 441 0.57 -13.06 -50.99
C LEU A 441 1.53 -14.07 -50.37
N THR A 442 2.02 -14.97 -51.23
CA THR A 442 2.62 -16.29 -50.94
C THR A 442 4.08 -16.27 -50.47
N THR A 443 4.52 -17.39 -49.91
CA THR A 443 5.87 -17.73 -49.41
C THR A 443 7.01 -17.67 -50.45
N GLN A 444 8.25 -17.54 -49.95
CA GLN A 444 9.45 -18.10 -50.59
C GLN A 444 10.59 -18.35 -49.56
N GLU A 445 11.12 -19.58 -49.54
CA GLU A 445 12.49 -19.91 -49.04
C GLU A 445 13.50 -19.75 -50.19
N PRO A 446 14.82 -19.62 -49.92
CA PRO A 446 15.70 -20.80 -50.16
C PRO A 446 16.97 -20.96 -49.28
N THR A 447 17.14 -22.18 -48.73
CA THR A 447 18.33 -23.05 -48.90
C THR A 447 19.73 -22.66 -48.37
N ARG A 448 20.01 -23.09 -47.11
CA ARG A 448 21.06 -24.07 -46.68
C ARG A 448 22.44 -24.17 -47.38
N VAL A 449 23.51 -23.94 -46.60
CA VAL A 449 24.89 -24.52 -46.71
C VAL A 449 25.42 -24.65 -45.25
N ALA A 450 25.65 -25.81 -44.62
CA ALA A 450 26.74 -26.81 -44.72
C ALA A 450 28.17 -26.29 -44.39
N SER A 451 29.06 -26.95 -43.61
CA SER A 451 28.92 -27.97 -42.55
C SER A 451 30.29 -28.25 -41.85
N LEU A 452 30.31 -28.36 -40.50
CA LEU A 452 31.29 -29.14 -39.68
C LEU A 452 32.77 -28.66 -39.65
N PRO A 453 33.65 -29.15 -38.71
CA PRO A 453 33.55 -30.33 -37.83
C PRO A 453 33.59 -30.12 -36.30
N GLU A 454 33.42 -31.23 -35.56
CA GLU A 454 33.34 -31.33 -34.09
C GLU A 454 34.69 -31.51 -33.38
N THR A 455 34.71 -31.30 -32.05
CA THR A 455 35.60 -32.06 -31.13
C THR A 455 34.93 -32.38 -29.78
N ASN A 456 34.55 -33.65 -29.64
CA ASN A 456 34.46 -34.48 -28.42
C ASN A 456 33.58 -34.12 -27.21
N GLU A 457 33.12 -35.21 -26.58
CA GLU A 457 32.20 -35.30 -25.44
C GLU A 457 32.92 -35.31 -24.08
N ALA A 458 32.15 -35.06 -23.01
CA ALA A 458 32.43 -35.59 -21.67
C ALA A 458 31.10 -35.87 -20.92
N THR A 459 30.60 -37.10 -21.00
CA THR A 459 29.37 -37.53 -20.30
C THR A 459 29.57 -37.69 -18.79
N VAL A 460 28.64 -37.19 -17.98
CA VAL A 460 28.49 -37.56 -16.56
C VAL A 460 27.03 -37.92 -16.29
N ALA A 461 26.80 -39.09 -15.69
CA ALA A 461 25.49 -39.64 -15.35
C ALA A 461 25.10 -39.32 -13.88
N PRO A 462 23.82 -39.39 -13.48
CA PRO A 462 23.34 -38.74 -12.26
C PRO A 462 23.61 -39.55 -10.97
N LEU A 463 23.92 -38.83 -9.89
CA LEU A 463 23.99 -39.38 -8.53
C LEU A 463 22.60 -39.35 -7.84
N LYS A 464 22.31 -40.39 -7.07
CA LYS A 464 21.17 -40.49 -6.15
C LYS A 464 21.66 -40.39 -4.68
N PRO A 465 20.77 -40.14 -3.70
CA PRO A 465 21.16 -39.50 -2.44
C PRO A 465 21.93 -40.42 -1.47
N ALA A 466 22.77 -39.80 -0.65
CA ALA A 466 23.37 -40.41 0.54
C ALA A 466 22.50 -40.17 1.78
N THR A 467 22.44 -41.16 2.66
CA THR A 467 21.69 -41.10 3.93
C THR A 467 22.55 -40.59 5.08
N GLU A 468 21.95 -39.72 5.88
CA GLU A 468 21.99 -39.68 7.37
C GLU A 468 23.18 -40.35 8.09
N ALA A 469 23.95 -39.53 8.83
CA ALA A 469 24.88 -39.96 9.86
C ALA A 469 24.89 -38.93 11.01
N GLU A 470 24.85 -39.39 12.26
CA GLU A 470 24.69 -38.55 13.45
C GLU A 470 26.00 -37.98 14.05
N ALA A 471 25.80 -37.05 14.99
CA ALA A 471 26.65 -36.73 16.16
C ALA A 471 27.86 -35.78 15.96
N PRO A 472 28.39 -35.16 17.04
CA PRO A 472 27.90 -35.09 18.42
C PRO A 472 27.68 -33.65 18.96
N THR A 473 26.94 -33.52 20.07
CA THR A 473 26.84 -32.29 20.86
C THR A 473 27.86 -32.23 22.00
N THR A 474 28.58 -31.11 22.17
CA THR A 474 29.31 -30.74 23.40
C THR A 474 29.34 -29.22 23.60
N PRO A 475 29.48 -28.71 24.84
CA PRO A 475 29.05 -27.34 25.19
C PRO A 475 30.16 -26.28 25.14
N MET A 476 29.74 -25.00 25.12
CA MET A 476 30.61 -23.84 25.30
C MET A 476 31.11 -23.70 26.76
N PRO A 477 32.34 -23.20 26.99
CA PRO A 477 32.85 -22.91 28.33
C PRO A 477 32.32 -21.58 28.89
N ALA A 478 32.18 -21.51 30.22
CA ALA A 478 31.96 -20.25 30.93
C ALA A 478 33.31 -19.57 31.28
N VAL A 479 33.31 -18.23 31.35
CA VAL A 479 34.45 -17.41 31.80
C VAL A 479 33.94 -16.35 32.79
N GLU A 480 34.82 -15.91 33.69
CA GLU A 480 34.47 -15.41 35.03
C GLU A 480 34.23 -13.88 35.13
N ARG A 481 33.68 -13.45 36.27
CA ARG A 481 33.57 -12.03 36.65
C ARG A 481 34.78 -11.59 37.50
N PRO A 482 35.44 -10.45 37.18
CA PRO A 482 36.18 -9.64 38.14
C PRO A 482 35.24 -8.68 38.92
N SER A 483 35.71 -8.13 40.04
CA SER A 483 34.98 -7.15 40.87
C SER A 483 35.59 -5.73 40.76
N ALA A 484 34.82 -4.73 41.19
CA ALA A 484 35.00 -3.31 40.87
C ALA A 484 36.13 -2.57 41.60
N ALA A 485 36.66 -1.52 40.95
CA ALA A 485 37.05 -0.26 41.59
C ALA A 485 37.19 0.89 40.56
N ALA A 486 37.03 2.14 41.04
CA ALA A 486 37.31 3.42 40.39
C ALA A 486 36.38 3.91 39.23
N ALA A 487 36.08 5.21 39.29
CA ALA A 487 35.35 6.05 38.34
C ALA A 487 36.30 7.22 37.91
N PRO A 488 35.96 8.20 37.02
CA PRO A 488 34.62 8.69 36.70
C PRO A 488 34.34 9.13 35.23
N GLN A 489 33.17 9.78 35.06
CA GLN A 489 32.70 10.62 33.95
C GLN A 489 31.93 9.94 32.80
N SER A 490 30.69 10.42 32.62
CA SER A 490 29.84 10.25 31.45
C SER A 490 28.89 11.45 31.38
N PRO A 491 28.67 12.09 30.21
CA PRO A 491 27.52 12.94 29.97
C PRO A 491 26.32 12.10 29.54
N ALA A 492 25.11 12.52 29.92
CA ALA A 492 23.85 11.81 29.61
C ALA A 492 22.98 12.60 28.63
N SER A 493 21.98 11.94 28.05
CA SER A 493 20.69 12.55 27.69
C SER A 493 19.62 11.45 27.59
N GLU A 494 18.55 11.60 28.37
CA GLU A 494 17.39 10.71 28.40
C GLU A 494 16.20 11.36 27.67
N MET A 495 15.09 10.61 27.55
CA MET A 495 13.77 11.23 27.38
C MET A 495 13.30 11.88 28.70
N PRO A 496 12.18 12.62 28.69
CA PRO A 496 11.01 12.00 29.32
C PRO A 496 9.68 12.29 28.59
N ALA A 497 8.61 11.70 29.11
CA ALA A 497 7.23 12.12 28.91
C ALA A 497 6.60 12.45 30.28
N GLU A 498 5.63 13.36 30.32
CA GLU A 498 4.92 13.74 31.56
C GLU A 498 3.44 13.35 31.52
N ILE A 499 2.93 12.92 32.68
CA ILE A 499 1.50 12.83 33.03
C ILE A 499 1.38 13.38 34.45
N GLY A 500 0.44 14.29 34.70
CA GLY A 500 0.25 14.93 36.01
C GLY A 500 -1.09 14.59 36.67
N GLU A 501 -1.06 14.17 37.93
CA GLU A 501 -2.20 14.14 38.84
C GLU A 501 -2.25 15.42 39.71
N PRO A 502 -3.39 15.71 40.33
CA PRO A 502 -3.41 16.41 41.61
C PRO A 502 -4.12 15.62 42.73
N GLN A 503 -3.52 15.67 43.93
CA GLN A 503 -4.10 15.29 45.23
C GLN A 503 -5.22 16.26 45.66
N ALA A 504 -6.00 16.06 46.73
CA ALA A 504 -6.56 14.90 47.44
C ALA A 504 -7.39 15.46 48.63
N GLU A 505 -8.40 14.74 49.15
CA GLU A 505 -8.75 14.75 50.60
C GLU A 505 -9.83 13.70 50.95
N ALA A 506 -10.18 13.55 52.23
CA ALA A 506 -10.81 12.35 52.79
C ALA A 506 -12.11 12.60 53.58
N SER A 507 -12.98 11.57 53.67
CA SER A 507 -13.80 11.26 54.86
C SER A 507 -14.58 9.95 54.73
N ALA A 508 -14.77 9.26 55.85
CA ALA A 508 -15.74 8.18 56.07
C ALA A 508 -16.41 8.40 57.45
N PRO A 509 -17.64 7.91 57.67
CA PRO A 509 -17.78 6.57 58.25
C PRO A 509 -19.02 5.78 57.74
N ALA A 510 -19.22 4.58 58.27
CA ALA A 510 -20.18 3.58 57.78
C ALA A 510 -21.50 3.47 58.59
N THR A 511 -22.51 2.78 58.02
CA THR A 511 -23.57 2.02 58.71
C THR A 511 -24.41 1.22 57.67
N GLY A 512 -25.11 0.14 58.06
CA GLY A 512 -26.18 -0.44 57.21
C GLY A 512 -26.17 -1.95 56.87
N VAL A 513 -26.30 -2.80 57.90
CA VAL A 513 -27.12 -4.04 57.97
C VAL A 513 -28.28 -4.12 56.94
N SER A 514 -28.76 -5.25 56.38
CA SER A 514 -28.32 -6.67 56.26
C SER A 514 -29.40 -7.51 55.48
N LEU A 515 -29.15 -8.80 55.19
CA LEU A 515 -30.11 -9.87 54.74
C LEU A 515 -30.74 -9.70 53.32
N SER A 516 -31.02 -10.74 52.50
CA SER A 516 -31.03 -12.19 52.74
C SER A 516 -30.95 -13.09 51.46
N ARG A 517 -29.92 -13.95 51.41
CA ARG A 517 -29.95 -15.40 51.06
C ARG A 517 -30.39 -15.92 49.65
N PRO A 518 -30.08 -17.20 49.28
CA PRO A 518 -29.54 -17.50 47.94
C PRO A 518 -30.21 -18.68 47.20
N PHE A 519 -29.61 -19.10 46.08
CA PHE A 519 -29.71 -20.46 45.53
C PHE A 519 -28.35 -21.18 45.56
N LEU A 520 -28.37 -22.50 45.74
CA LEU A 520 -27.20 -23.40 45.76
C LEU A 520 -27.25 -24.40 44.58
N PRO A 521 -26.11 -24.96 44.14
CA PRO A 521 -26.02 -25.80 42.94
C PRO A 521 -26.33 -27.29 43.21
N LEU A 522 -26.56 -28.05 42.14
CA LEU A 522 -26.54 -29.51 42.13
C LEU A 522 -25.76 -30.07 40.94
N ALA A 523 -25.02 -31.15 41.21
CA ALA A 523 -24.30 -32.00 40.27
C ALA A 523 -24.06 -33.36 40.98
N PRO A 524 -23.49 -34.40 40.33
CA PRO A 524 -23.36 -34.67 38.90
C PRO A 524 -24.09 -35.98 38.51
N THR A 525 -23.99 -36.46 37.27
CA THR A 525 -24.24 -37.89 36.95
C THR A 525 -23.33 -38.39 35.83
N LYS A 526 -22.84 -39.63 35.97
CA LYS A 526 -21.94 -40.30 35.02
C LYS A 526 -22.73 -40.99 33.90
N LEU A 527 -22.22 -41.01 32.67
CA LEU A 527 -22.59 -42.01 31.67
C LEU A 527 -21.46 -43.04 31.45
N LYS A 528 -21.79 -44.17 30.82
CA LYS A 528 -21.03 -45.42 30.96
C LYS A 528 -20.08 -45.68 29.79
N GLN A 529 -18.92 -46.24 30.10
CA GLN A 529 -18.18 -47.08 29.14
C GLN A 529 -19.01 -48.34 28.81
N SER A 530 -18.96 -48.79 27.55
CA SER A 530 -19.35 -50.15 27.19
C SER A 530 -18.10 -50.98 26.89
N LYS A 531 -18.03 -52.20 27.41
CA LYS A 531 -16.96 -53.14 27.09
C LYS A 531 -17.25 -53.85 25.77
N ARG A 532 -16.19 -54.23 25.06
CA ARG A 532 -16.17 -55.44 24.22
C ARG A 532 -14.78 -56.08 24.37
N THR A 533 -14.75 -57.36 24.67
CA THR A 533 -13.52 -58.14 24.88
C THR A 533 -13.23 -59.04 23.69
N ASP A 534 -11.94 -59.21 23.42
CA ASP A 534 -11.23 -60.37 22.88
C ASP A 534 -11.83 -61.16 21.70
N LEU A 535 -11.05 -61.29 20.63
CA LEU A 535 -10.40 -62.57 20.30
C LEU A 535 -9.24 -62.37 19.32
N LEU A 536 -8.39 -63.40 19.18
CA LEU A 536 -7.13 -63.35 18.44
C LEU A 536 -7.30 -63.62 16.93
N ASN A 537 -6.27 -63.22 16.17
CA ASN A 537 -5.34 -64.11 15.44
C ASN A 537 -5.17 -63.91 13.92
N VAL A 538 -3.93 -64.22 13.48
CA VAL A 538 -3.48 -64.52 12.09
C VAL A 538 -3.42 -63.37 11.08
N VAL A 539 -2.19 -62.98 10.75
CA VAL A 539 -1.76 -62.45 9.44
C VAL A 539 -1.24 -63.63 8.60
N PRO A 540 -1.42 -63.61 7.27
CA PRO A 540 -0.27 -63.87 6.40
C PRO A 540 -0.14 -62.86 5.25
N GLN A 541 1.11 -62.43 5.03
CA GLN A 541 1.79 -62.07 3.77
C GLN A 541 0.91 -61.79 2.53
N GLU A 542 1.06 -60.59 1.95
CA GLU A 542 2.22 -60.25 1.11
C GLU A 542 2.84 -58.92 1.55
#